data_AF-A0A370LRI4-F1
#
_entry.id   AF-A0A370LRI4-F1
#
_cell.length_a   1.000
_cell.length_b   1.000
_cell.length_c   1.000
_cell.angle_alpha   90.00
_cell.angle_beta   90.00
_cell.angle_gamma   90.00
#
_symmetry.space_group_name_H-M   'P 1'
#
loop_
_entity.id
_entity.type
_entity.pdbx_description
1 polymer ?
#
loop_
_entity_poly.entity_id
_entity_poly.type
_entity_poly.pdbx_seq_one_letter_code
_entity_poly.pdbx_strand_id
1 'polypeptide(L)' 'MIKKTLHGPKGAILILDQAQVFPDDPGAGTPAMVKYRNNYSTYWCCINEGVCDEVELPQEVMDWLDSEAVENEIKKIGA' A
#
# COMPACT_ATOMS: atom_id res chain seq x y z
N MET A 1 3.53 11.77 14.57
CA MET A 1 3.48 10.48 13.86
C MET A 1 2.33 10.56 12.86
N ILE A 2 2.61 10.35 11.58
CA ILE A 2 1.58 10.39 10.52
C ILE A 2 0.98 8.99 10.39
N LYS A 3 -0.33 8.91 10.56
CA LYS A 3 -1.15 7.73 10.25
C LYS A 3 -2.28 8.17 9.32
N LYS A 4 -2.34 7.60 8.12
CA LYS A 4 -3.37 7.92 7.12
C LYS A 4 -3.86 6.63 6.46
N THR A 5 -5.14 6.59 6.15
CA THR A 5 -5.74 5.51 5.37
C THR A 5 -6.36 6.12 4.12
N LEU A 6 -5.95 5.62 2.97
CA LEU A 6 -6.51 5.98 1.67
C LEU A 6 -7.39 4.84 1.19
N HIS A 7 -8.56 5.19 0.67
CA HIS A 7 -9.50 4.22 0.10
C HIS A 7 -9.44 4.32 -1.42
N GLY A 8 -9.12 3.20 -2.05
CA GLY A 8 -8.98 3.05 -3.48
C GLY A 8 -10.18 2.33 -4.11
N PRO A 9 -10.12 2.12 -5.43
CA PRO A 9 -11.16 1.40 -6.16
C PRO A 9 -11.23 -0.07 -5.74
N LYS A 10 -12.36 -0.70 -6.06
CA LYS A 10 -12.64 -2.12 -5.78
C LYS A 10 -12.44 -2.56 -4.32
N GLY A 11 -12.49 -1.62 -3.38
CA GLY A 11 -12.28 -1.90 -1.95
C GLY A 11 -10.81 -2.06 -1.54
N ALA A 12 -9.87 -1.63 -2.39
CA ALA A 12 -8.46 -1.52 -2.02
C ALA A 12 -8.27 -0.43 -0.95
N ILE A 13 -7.36 -0.67 -0.01
CA ILE A 13 -7.04 0.27 1.07
C ILE A 13 -5.53 0.37 1.17
N LEU A 14 -5.01 1.59 1.25
CA LEU A 14 -3.60 1.87 1.51
C LEU A 14 -3.47 2.49 2.89
N ILE A 15 -2.73 1.83 3.77
CA ILE A 15 -2.46 2.23 5.14
C ILE A 15 -1.04 2.80 5.17
N LEU A 16 -0.94 4.07 5.52
CA LEU A 16 0.30 4.82 5.65
C LEU A 16 0.53 5.07 7.14
N ASP A 17 1.54 4.44 7.73
CA ASP A 17 1.86 4.56 9.15
C ASP A 17 3.38 4.57 9.36
N GLN A 18 3.92 5.77 9.62
CA GLN A 18 5.36 5.97 9.81
C GLN A 18 5.92 5.28 11.07
N ALA A 19 5.05 4.98 12.04
CA ALA A 19 5.46 4.39 13.31
C ALA A 19 5.33 2.86 13.32
N GLN A 20 4.60 2.30 12.35
CA GLN A 20 4.28 0.89 12.30
C GLN A 20 5.16 0.18 11.26
N VAL A 21 6.06 -0.66 11.77
CA VAL A 21 6.66 -1.73 10.99
C VAL A 21 5.63 -2.86 10.92
N PHE A 22 5.12 -3.17 9.72
CA PHE A 22 4.18 -4.27 9.56
C PHE A 22 4.93 -5.61 9.71
N PRO A 23 4.59 -6.44 10.72
CA PRO A 23 5.48 -7.50 11.21
C PRO A 23 5.53 -8.78 10.37
N ASP A 24 4.58 -8.99 9.45
CA ASP A 24 4.43 -10.27 8.74
C ASP A 24 5.05 -10.28 7.32
N ASP A 25 5.70 -9.19 6.89
CA ASP A 25 6.44 -9.13 5.62
C ASP A 25 7.94 -8.88 5.91
N PRO A 26 8.87 -9.76 5.49
CA PRO A 26 10.31 -9.67 5.77
C PRO A 26 11.01 -8.42 5.18
N GLY A 27 10.30 -7.58 4.41
CA GLY A 27 10.66 -6.19 4.14
C GLY A 27 10.47 -5.28 5.36
N ALA A 28 11.26 -5.49 6.41
CA ALA A 28 11.20 -4.76 7.67
C ALA A 28 11.18 -3.22 7.49
N GLY A 29 10.05 -2.59 7.82
CA GLY A 29 9.97 -1.16 8.08
C GLY A 29 9.34 -0.31 6.99
N THR A 30 8.61 -0.90 6.04
CA THR A 30 7.88 -0.09 5.04
C THR A 30 6.70 0.61 5.71
N PRO A 31 6.58 1.94 5.61
CA PRO A 31 5.51 2.69 6.25
C PRO A 31 4.20 2.67 5.44
N ALA A 32 4.12 1.86 4.37
CA ALA A 32 2.96 1.79 3.47
C ALA A 32 2.53 0.34 3.17
N MET A 33 1.29 0.01 3.52
CA MET A 33 0.70 -1.33 3.43
C MET A 33 -0.60 -1.29 2.63
N VAL A 34 -0.74 -2.19 1.65
CA VAL A 34 -1.96 -2.36 0.86
C VAL A 34 -2.78 -3.50 1.47
N LYS A 35 -4.09 -3.30 1.57
CA LYS A 35 -5.08 -4.31 1.88
C LYS A 35 -6.05 -4.46 0.71
N TYR A 36 -6.25 -5.68 0.26
CA TYR A 36 -7.21 -6.01 -0.80
C TYR A 36 -7.80 -7.40 -0.60
N ARG A 37 -9.13 -7.56 -0.66
CA ARG A 37 -9.83 -8.86 -0.53
C ARG A 37 -9.37 -9.74 0.66
N ASN A 38 -9.13 -9.12 1.82
CA ASN A 38 -8.63 -9.73 3.07
C ASN A 38 -7.14 -10.07 3.11
N ASN A 39 -6.41 -9.81 2.03
CA ASN A 39 -4.97 -9.95 1.94
C ASN A 39 -4.25 -8.64 2.29
N TYR A 40 -2.98 -8.77 2.65
CA TYR A 40 -2.11 -7.66 2.99
C TYR A 40 -0.75 -7.84 2.32
N SER A 41 -0.22 -6.78 1.71
CA SER A 41 1.16 -6.76 1.19
C SER A 41 1.71 -5.36 1.21
N THR A 42 3.03 -5.23 1.30
CA THR A 42 3.67 -3.92 1.24
C THR A 42 3.34 -3.21 -0.08
N TYR A 43 3.25 -1.88 -0.03
CA TYR A 43 2.91 -1.07 -1.20
C TYR A 43 3.83 -1.35 -2.39
N TRP A 44 5.14 -1.49 -2.13
CA TRP A 44 6.13 -1.73 -3.17
C TRP A 44 6.02 -3.11 -3.80
N CYS A 45 5.67 -4.17 -3.04
CA CYS A 45 5.36 -5.47 -3.62
C CYS A 45 4.13 -5.38 -4.54
N CYS A 46 3.07 -4.69 -4.10
CA CYS A 46 1.87 -4.51 -4.90
C CYS A 46 2.15 -3.79 -6.23
N ILE A 47 2.92 -2.70 -6.20
CA ILE A 47 3.29 -1.95 -7.42
C ILE A 47 4.20 -2.75 -8.34
N ASN A 48 5.19 -3.46 -7.80
CA ASN A 48 6.19 -4.16 -8.61
C ASN A 48 5.64 -5.46 -9.22
N GLU A 49 4.79 -6.16 -8.49
CA GLU A 49 4.34 -7.51 -8.85
C GLU A 49 2.90 -7.54 -9.36
N GLY A 50 2.11 -6.48 -9.10
CA GLY A 50 0.69 -6.46 -9.45
C GLY A 50 -0.17 -7.39 -8.60
N VAL A 51 0.33 -7.82 -7.44
CA VAL A 51 -0.29 -8.83 -6.58
C VAL A 51 -0.26 -8.39 -5.12
N CYS A 52 -1.34 -8.71 -4.39
CA CYS A 52 -1.43 -8.59 -2.94
C CYS A 52 -1.69 -9.98 -2.33
N ASP A 53 -0.65 -10.58 -1.74
CA ASP A 53 -0.62 -11.90 -1.10
C ASP A 53 -1.34 -12.95 -1.96
N GLU A 54 -0.80 -13.19 -3.16
CA GLU A 54 -1.34 -14.11 -4.19
C GLU A 54 -2.61 -13.66 -4.92
N VAL A 55 -3.23 -12.53 -4.54
CA VAL A 55 -4.40 -11.98 -5.26
C VAL A 55 -3.97 -10.90 -6.23
N GLU A 56 -4.22 -11.13 -7.52
CA GLU A 56 -3.99 -10.16 -8.58
C GLU A 56 -4.81 -8.87 -8.36
N LEU A 57 -4.11 -7.73 -8.46
CA LEU A 57 -4.70 -6.41 -8.35
C LEU A 57 -5.30 -6.01 -9.71
N PRO A 58 -6.59 -5.61 -9.75
CA PRO A 58 -7.18 -5.07 -10.97
C PRO A 58 -6.40 -3.85 -11.46
N GLN A 59 -6.37 -3.61 -12.78
CA GLN A 59 -5.71 -2.44 -13.36
C GLN A 59 -6.16 -1.12 -12.71
N GLU A 60 -7.45 -0.96 -12.40
CA GLU A 60 -7.95 0.24 -11.70
C GLU A 60 -7.27 0.46 -10.32
N VAL A 61 -6.94 -0.62 -9.62
CA VAL A 61 -6.23 -0.56 -8.33
C VAL A 61 -4.76 -0.22 -8.57
N MET A 62 -4.14 -0.80 -9.59
CA MET A 62 -2.76 -0.49 -9.97
C MET A 62 -2.59 0.98 -10.39
N ASP A 63 -3.48 1.49 -11.25
CA ASP A 63 -3.50 2.88 -11.70
C ASP A 63 -3.70 3.85 -10.51
N TRP A 64 -4.51 3.45 -9.54
CA TRP A 64 -4.71 4.23 -8.33
C TRP A 64 -3.46 4.24 -7.44
N LEU A 65 -2.83 3.08 -7.23
CA LEU A 65 -1.61 2.98 -6.44
C LEU A 65 -0.47 3.78 -7.07
N ASP A 66 -0.33 3.76 -8.41
CA ASP A 66 0.68 4.51 -9.17
C ASP A 66 0.31 5.98 -9.41
N SER A 67 -0.81 6.45 -8.84
CA SER A 67 -1.24 7.83 -9.04
C SER A 67 -0.36 8.82 -8.27
N GLU A 68 -0.19 10.01 -8.86
CA GLU A 68 0.52 11.13 -8.21
C GLU A 68 -0.07 11.48 -6.83
N ALA A 69 -1.37 11.28 -6.65
CA ALA A 69 -2.05 11.48 -5.37
C ALA A 69 -1.53 10.52 -4.29
N VAL A 70 -1.36 9.24 -4.60
CA VAL A 70 -0.81 8.24 -3.68
C VAL A 70 0.68 8.49 -3.44
N GLU A 71 1.44 8.77 -4.51
CA GLU A 71 2.87 9.08 -4.42
C GLU A 71 3.15 10.26 -3.49
N ASN A 72 2.37 11.34 -3.61
CA ASN A 72 2.49 12.52 -2.75
C ASN A 72 2.18 12.23 -1.28
N GLU A 73 1.35 11.24 -0.97
CA GLU A 73 1.09 10.83 0.42
C GLU A 73 2.19 9.93 0.97
N ILE A 74 2.76 9.06 0.14
CA ILE A 74 3.90 8.22 0.52
C ILE A 74 5.14 9.09 0.81
N LYS A 75 5.40 10.14 0.02
CA LYS A 75 6.48 11.11 0.29
C LYS A 75 6.34 11.84 1.64
N LYS A 76 5.13 11.95 2.19
CA LYS A 76 4.91 12.61 3.49
C LYS A 76 5.30 11.73 4.68
N ILE A 77 5.31 10.41 4.52
CA ILE A 77 5.60 9.45 5.60
C ILE A 77 7.06 8.97 5.61
N GLY A 78 7.79 9.11 4.49
CA GLY A 78 9.22 8.90 4.38
C GLY A 78 9.83 10.00 3.52
N ALA A 79 10.57 10.89 4.18
CA ALA A 79 11.11 12.18 3.71
C ALA A 79 11.71 12.20 2.30
#